data_AF-A0A2N1SWU3-F1
#
_entry.id   AF-A0A2N1SWU3-F1
#
_cell.length_a   1.000
_cell.length_b   1.000
_cell.length_c   1.000
_cell.angle_alpha   90.00
_cell.angle_beta   90.00
_cell.angle_gamma   90.00
#
_symmetry.space_group_name_H-M   'P 1'
#
loop_
_entity.id
_entity.type
_entity.pdbx_description
1 polymer ?
#
loop_
_entity_poly.entity_id
_entity_poly.type
_entity_poly.pdbx_seq_one_letter_code
_entity_poly.pdbx_strand_id
1 'polypeptide(L)'
;MKISVIGSGCVTCKRLHEAVIKVTKEGNIDAEVEYSTDIAKIVEMGLMRSPVLAIDGQPIDFKSNSYKDVKEALYNAINTNESCCTNINDCDVKYTPPNNKPDKSDCSCGGNC
;
A
#
# COMPACT_ATOMS: atom_id res chain seq x y z
N MET A 1 -12.75 9.70 -2.57
CA MET A 1 -11.43 9.08 -2.79
C MET A 1 -11.39 8.51 -4.20
N LYS A 2 -10.29 8.63 -4.95
CA LYS A 2 -10.17 8.04 -6.29
C LYS A 2 -9.10 6.96 -6.29
N ILE A 3 -9.48 5.71 -6.56
CA ILE A 3 -8.55 4.59 -6.66
C ILE A 3 -8.31 4.28 -8.13
N SER A 4 -7.07 4.43 -8.58
CA SER A 4 -6.66 4.17 -9.96
C SER A 4 -5.78 2.93 -10.01
N VAL A 5 -6.18 1.93 -10.78
CA VAL A 5 -5.38 0.76 -11.08
C VAL A 5 -4.70 0.97 -12.42
N ILE A 6 -3.37 1.04 -12.43
CA ILE A 6 -2.59 1.31 -13.63
C ILE A 6 -1.82 0.05 -14.03
N GLY A 7 -2.08 -0.47 -15.22
CA GLY A 7 -1.39 -1.68 -15.68
C GLY A 7 -1.58 -1.98 -17.15
N SER A 8 -0.70 -2.80 -17.69
CA SER A 8 -0.65 -3.21 -19.11
C SER A 8 -1.80 -4.11 -19.58
N GLY A 9 -2.82 -4.35 -18.76
CA GLY A 9 -4.00 -5.15 -19.13
C GLY A 9 -3.90 -6.64 -18.82
N CYS A 10 -2.88 -7.03 -18.05
CA CYS A 10 -2.63 -8.40 -17.64
C CYS A 10 -3.79 -9.03 -16.83
N VAL A 11 -3.92 -10.35 -16.85
CA VAL A 11 -4.99 -11.06 -16.08
C VAL A 11 -4.91 -10.71 -14.59
N THR A 12 -3.70 -10.60 -14.05
CA THR A 12 -3.44 -10.18 -12.67
C THR A 12 -3.92 -8.75 -12.41
N CYS A 13 -3.70 -7.83 -13.35
CA CYS A 13 -4.11 -6.43 -13.29
C CYS A 13 -5.65 -6.32 -13.20
N LYS A 14 -6.37 -7.12 -13.99
CA LYS A 14 -7.84 -7.20 -13.93
C LYS A 14 -8.33 -7.75 -12.60
N ARG A 15 -7.71 -8.81 -12.10
CA ARG A 15 -8.02 -9.37 -10.77
C ARG A 15 -7.82 -8.36 -9.65
N LEU A 16 -6.78 -7.51 -9.74
CA LEU A 16 -6.55 -6.42 -8.77
C LEU A 16 -7.75 -5.47 -8.74
N HIS A 17 -8.16 -5.01 -9.91
CA HIS A 17 -9.26 -4.07 -10.07
C HIS A 17 -10.58 -4.65 -9.51
N GLU A 18 -10.89 -5.90 -9.84
CA GLU A 18 -12.07 -6.58 -9.28
C GLU A 18 -11.99 -6.74 -7.75
N ALA A 19 -10.81 -7.06 -7.22
CA ALA A 19 -10.59 -7.16 -5.77
C ALA A 19 -10.81 -5.80 -5.09
N VAL A 20 -10.25 -4.72 -5.64
CA VAL A 20 -10.42 -3.35 -5.13
C VAL A 20 -11.91 -2.98 -5.11
N ILE A 21 -12.64 -3.20 -6.21
CA ILE A 21 -14.09 -2.93 -6.26
C ILE A 21 -14.84 -3.68 -5.16
N LYS A 22 -14.51 -4.95 -4.92
CA LYS A 22 -15.15 -5.74 -3.86
C LYS A 22 -14.83 -5.18 -2.48
N VAL A 23 -13.56 -4.86 -2.20
CA VAL A 23 -13.15 -4.27 -0.92
C VAL A 23 -13.87 -2.96 -0.67
N THR A 24 -13.93 -2.07 -1.67
CA THR A 24 -14.59 -0.77 -1.57
C THR A 24 -16.09 -0.93 -1.25
N LYS A 25 -16.76 -1.87 -1.94
CA LYS A 25 -18.19 -2.17 -1.71
C LYS A 25 -18.44 -2.79 -0.33
N GLU A 26 -17.64 -3.78 0.07
CA GLU A 26 -17.78 -4.45 1.37
C GLU A 26 -17.42 -3.53 2.54
N GLY A 27 -16.40 -2.68 2.36
CA GLY A 27 -15.96 -1.72 3.35
C GLY A 27 -16.82 -0.46 3.44
N ASN A 28 -17.85 -0.33 2.58
CA ASN A 28 -18.66 0.88 2.42
C ASN A 28 -17.81 2.16 2.25
N ILE A 29 -16.68 2.01 1.53
CA ILE A 29 -15.75 3.10 1.27
C ILE A 29 -16.25 3.86 0.05
N ASP A 30 -16.47 5.16 0.18
CA ASP A 30 -16.84 6.01 -0.95
C ASP A 30 -15.60 6.31 -1.80
N ALA A 31 -15.26 5.37 -2.69
CA ALA A 31 -14.13 5.51 -3.60
C ALA A 31 -14.50 5.17 -5.06
N GLU A 32 -14.09 6.04 -5.97
CA GLU A 32 -14.21 5.84 -7.42
C GLU A 32 -13.07 4.97 -7.91
N VAL A 33 -13.39 3.77 -8.43
CA VAL A 33 -12.37 2.84 -8.93
C VAL A 33 -12.26 2.98 -10.46
N GLU A 34 -11.08 3.39 -10.94
CA GLU A 34 -10.77 3.55 -12.36
C GLU A 34 -9.62 2.61 -12.77
N TYR A 35 -9.68 2.06 -13.98
CA TYR A 35 -8.59 1.28 -14.56
C TYR A 35 -7.97 2.07 -15.71
N SER A 36 -6.66 2.32 -15.62
CA SER A 36 -5.90 3.03 -16.66
C SER A 36 -4.78 2.13 -17.20
N THR A 37 -4.53 2.21 -18.50
CA THR A 37 -3.39 1.53 -19.14
C THR A 37 -2.23 2.48 -19.40
N ASP A 38 -2.26 3.66 -18.79
CA ASP A 38 -1.32 4.73 -19.07
C ASP A 38 0.02 4.48 -18.37
N ILE A 39 0.99 4.00 -19.14
CA ILE A 39 2.34 3.72 -18.64
C ILE A 39 3.06 5.03 -18.27
N ALA A 40 2.71 6.16 -18.89
CA ALA A 40 3.36 7.45 -18.60
C ALA A 40 3.14 7.85 -17.13
N LYS A 41 1.96 7.59 -16.58
CA LYS A 41 1.66 7.82 -15.16
C LYS A 41 2.55 6.99 -14.22
N ILE A 42 2.86 5.75 -14.59
CA ILE A 42 3.74 4.87 -13.79
C ILE A 42 5.15 5.47 -13.72
N VAL A 43 5.67 5.93 -14.86
CA VAL A 43 7.00 6.52 -14.96
C VAL A 43 7.07 7.87 -14.24
N GLU A 44 6.03 8.70 -14.35
CA GLU A 44 5.93 9.98 -13.64
C GLU A 44 5.94 9.79 -12.12
N MET A 45 5.31 8.71 -11.64
CA MET A 45 5.35 8.30 -10.23
C MET A 45 6.68 7.65 -9.80
N GLY A 46 7.66 7.52 -10.70
CA GLY A 46 8.95 6.91 -10.41
C GLY A 46 8.91 5.39 -10.18
N LEU A 47 7.82 4.74 -10.57
CA LEU A 47 7.65 3.31 -10.40
C LEU A 47 8.21 2.56 -11.61
N MET A 48 8.93 1.48 -11.32
CA MET A 48 9.52 0.60 -12.34
C MET A 48 8.73 -0.71 -12.51
N ARG A 49 7.63 -0.87 -11.75
CA ARG A 49 6.84 -2.10 -11.70
C ARG A 49 5.39 -1.81 -12.01
N SER A 50 4.77 -2.74 -12.72
CA SER A 50 3.33 -2.78 -12.97
C SER A 50 2.81 -4.16 -12.60
N PRO A 51 1.57 -4.31 -12.08
CA PRO A 51 0.54 -3.28 -11.91
C PRO A 51 0.82 -2.33 -10.75
N VAL A 52 0.34 -1.10 -10.87
CA VAL A 52 0.38 -0.05 -9.84
C VAL A 52 -1.03 0.20 -9.34
N LEU A 53 -1.16 0.34 -8.03
CA LEU A 53 -2.38 0.80 -7.37
C LEU A 53 -2.10 2.19 -6.83
N ALA A 54 -2.93 3.17 -7.21
CA ALA A 54 -2.80 4.54 -6.75
C ALA A 54 -4.10 5.01 -6.11
N ILE A 55 -4.00 5.80 -5.04
CA ILE A 55 -5.14 6.40 -4.33
C ILE A 55 -4.93 7.92 -4.36
N ASP A 56 -5.90 8.65 -4.88
CA ASP A 56 -5.88 10.11 -5.06
C ASP A 56 -4.58 10.62 -5.72
N GLY A 57 -4.04 9.83 -6.66
CA GLY A 57 -2.81 10.13 -7.40
C GLY A 57 -1.51 9.69 -6.70
N GLN A 58 -1.59 9.13 -5.49
CA GLN A 58 -0.43 8.60 -4.77
C GLN A 58 -0.30 7.09 -4.97
N PRO A 59 0.86 6.57 -5.41
CA PRO A 59 1.07 5.14 -5.50
C PRO A 59 1.11 4.50 -4.12
N ILE A 60 0.44 3.35 -3.97
CA ILE A 60 0.49 2.54 -2.76
C ILE A 60 1.21 1.22 -3.03
N ASP A 61 2.13 0.87 -2.14
CA ASP A 61 2.80 -0.41 -2.17
C ASP A 61 1.88 -1.52 -1.66
N PHE A 62 1.79 -2.60 -2.43
CA PHE A 62 1.06 -3.81 -2.04
C PHE A 62 1.94 -5.03 -2.28
N LYS A 63 1.85 -6.02 -1.38
CA LYS A 63 2.69 -7.22 -1.44
C LYS A 63 2.22 -8.21 -2.49
N SER A 64 0.90 -8.31 -2.70
CA SER A 64 0.30 -9.30 -3.60
C SER A 64 -1.10 -8.89 -4.04
N ASN A 65 -1.56 -9.52 -5.12
CA ASN A 65 -2.90 -9.36 -5.71
C ASN A 65 -4.00 -10.14 -4.97
N SER A 66 -3.73 -10.65 -3.78
CA SER A 66 -4.73 -11.35 -2.98
C SER A 66 -5.76 -10.36 -2.42
N TYR A 67 -7.01 -10.78 -2.30
CA TYR A 67 -8.08 -9.98 -1.70
C TYR A 67 -7.70 -9.41 -0.33
N LYS A 68 -7.08 -10.23 0.51
CA LYS A 68 -6.64 -9.85 1.86
C LYS A 68 -5.58 -8.75 1.83
N ASP A 69 -4.54 -8.88 1.01
CA ASP A 69 -3.44 -7.92 0.91
C ASP A 69 -3.93 -6.56 0.40
N VAL A 70 -4.81 -6.57 -0.61
CA VAL A 70 -5.42 -5.35 -1.17
C VAL A 70 -6.26 -4.65 -0.13
N LYS A 71 -7.06 -5.42 0.65
CA LYS A 71 -7.84 -4.88 1.75
C LYS A 71 -6.93 -4.20 2.78
N GLU A 72 -5.91 -4.90 3.26
CA GLU A 72 -4.94 -4.35 4.21
C GLU A 72 -4.26 -3.08 3.68
N ALA A 73 -3.81 -3.06 2.43
CA ALA A 73 -3.19 -1.89 1.81
C ALA A 73 -4.13 -0.67 1.76
N LEU A 74 -5.40 -0.88 1.40
CA LEU A 74 -6.40 0.19 1.34
C LEU A 74 -6.70 0.78 2.73
N TYR A 75 -6.89 -0.09 3.73
CA TYR A 75 -7.10 0.36 5.11
C TYR A 75 -5.87 1.08 5.65
N ASN A 76 -4.67 0.59 5.37
CA ASN A 76 -3.44 1.26 5.80
C ASN A 76 -3.31 2.64 5.15
N ALA A 77 -3.55 2.77 3.85
CA ALA A 77 -3.48 4.06 3.15
C ALA A 77 -4.46 5.11 3.69
N ILE A 78 -5.65 4.68 4.14
CA ILE A 78 -6.64 5.57 4.79
C ILE A 78 -6.18 5.98 6.19
N ASN A 79 -5.49 5.11 6.93
CA ASN A 79 -5.11 5.33 8.33
C ASN A 79 -3.68 5.86 8.51
N THR A 80 -2.86 5.96 7.45
CA THR A 80 -1.50 6.52 7.53
C THR A 80 -1.54 8.04 7.44
N ASN A 81 -1.91 8.68 8.54
CA ASN A 81 -1.66 10.10 8.80
C ASN A 81 -0.71 10.33 9.98
N GLU A 82 0.14 9.35 10.33
CA GLU A 82 1.27 9.54 11.25
C GLU A 82 2.59 9.13 10.58
N SER A 83 3.24 10.16 10.02
CA SER A 83 4.69 10.40 9.98
C SER A 83 5.61 9.20 9.79
N CYS A 84 6.15 9.06 8.57
CA CYS A 84 7.44 8.39 8.36
C CYS A 84 8.50 8.97 9.32
N CYS A 85 8.95 8.20 10.30
CA CYS A 85 9.99 8.59 11.24
C CYS A 85 11.26 8.99 10.48
N THR A 86 11.65 10.27 10.56
CA THR A 86 12.84 10.84 9.92
C THR A 86 13.87 11.39 10.90
N ASN A 87 13.75 11.15 12.22
CA ASN A 87 14.80 11.56 13.16
C ASN A 87 15.00 10.54 14.30
N ILE A 88 16.26 10.31 14.64
CA ILE A 88 16.81 9.14 15.36
C ILE A 88 16.61 9.16 16.89
N ASN A 89 15.74 10.01 17.44
CA ASN A 89 15.66 10.24 18.89
C ASN A 89 14.25 10.17 19.49
N ASP A 90 13.29 9.53 18.81
CA ASP A 90 12.00 9.23 19.43
C ASP A 90 11.67 7.75 19.20
N CYS A 91 12.03 6.96 20.21
CA CYS A 91 11.68 5.56 20.32
C CYS A 91 10.23 5.43 20.83
N ASP A 92 9.25 5.81 20.01
CA ASP A 92 7.85 5.44 20.22
C ASP A 92 7.32 4.78 18.95
N VAL A 93 7.66 3.49 18.82
CA VAL A 93 7.33 2.65 17.68
C VAL A 93 5.81 2.41 17.66
N LYS A 94 5.07 3.25 16.94
CA LYS A 94 3.71 2.92 16.50
C LYS A 94 3.68 2.70 14.99
N TYR A 95 4.20 1.54 14.56
CA TYR A 95 3.55 0.69 13.56
C TYR A 95 4.38 -0.58 13.35
N THR A 96 3.93 -1.71 13.91
CA THR A 96 4.42 -3.03 13.52
C THR A 96 3.62 -3.52 12.30
N PRO A 97 4.24 -3.85 11.16
CA PRO A 97 3.53 -4.49 10.05
C PRO A 97 3.01 -5.88 10.48
N PRO A 98 1.82 -6.31 10.02
CA PRO A 98 1.00 -7.32 10.71
C PRO A 98 1.53 -8.76 10.74
N ASN A 99 2.75 -9.08 10.27
CA ASN A 99 3.24 -10.47 10.27
C ASN A 99 4.76 -10.65 10.40
N ASN A 100 5.49 -9.71 10.98
CA ASN A 100 6.85 -10.05 11.43
C ASN A 100 7.18 -9.34 12.73
N LYS A 101 7.32 -10.14 13.78
CA LYS A 101 7.81 -9.69 15.08
C LYS A 101 9.26 -9.23 14.87
N PRO A 102 9.64 -7.99 15.24
CA PRO A 102 11.04 -7.58 15.18
C PRO A 102 11.85 -8.54 16.07
N ASP A 103 12.85 -9.20 15.48
CA ASP A 103 13.71 -10.12 16.20
C ASP A 103 14.68 -9.32 17.08
N LYS A 104 14.79 -9.69 18.36
CA LYS A 104 15.61 -8.95 19.35
C LYS A 104 17.11 -8.97 19.01
N SER A 105 17.56 -9.81 18.08
CA SER A 105 18.97 -9.91 17.70
C SER A 105 19.49 -8.79 16.78
N ASP A 106 18.60 -7.98 16.20
CA ASP A 106 19.00 -6.80 15.42
C ASP A 106 19.35 -5.58 16.30
N CYS A 107 19.11 -5.65 17.62
CA CYS A 107 19.48 -4.63 18.57
C CYS A 107 20.92 -4.85 19.08
N SER A 108 21.91 -4.35 18.32
CA SER A 108 23.34 -4.39 18.71
C SER A 108 23.73 -3.45 19.87
N CYS A 109 22.79 -2.86 20.60
CA CYS A 109 23.11 -1.99 21.72
C CYS A 109 23.22 -2.81 23.02
N GLY A 110 24.39 -3.39 23.23
CA GLY A 110 24.83 -3.77 24.57
C GLY A 110 24.98 -2.51 25.43
N GLY A 111 24.08 -2.33 26.39
CA GLY A 111 24.17 -1.24 27.36
C GLY A 111 22.82 -0.80 27.87
N ASN A 112 22.30 -1.56 28.84
CA ASN A 112 21.18 -1.26 29.74
C ASN A 112 20.03 -0.40 29.20
N CYS A 113 18.99 -1.08 28.71
CA CYS A 113 17.59 -0.69 28.83
C CYS A 113 16.77 -1.95 29.16
#